data_AF-A0A7U3PZD5-F1
#
_entry.id   AF-A0A7U3PZD5-F1
#
_cell.length_a   1.000
_cell.length_b   1.000
_cell.length_c   1.000
_cell.angle_alpha   90.00
_cell.angle_beta   90.00
_cell.angle_gamma   90.00
#
_symmetry.space_group_name_H-M   'P 1'
#
loop_
_entity.id
_entity.type
_entity.pdbx_description
1 polymer ?
#
loop_
_entity_poly.entity_id
_entity_poly.type
_entity_poly.pdbx_seq_one_letter_code
_entity_poly.pdbx_strand_id
1 'polypeptide(L)'
;GFMSTVGVISLWFRDVSAEGALGGYHTFDVQRSLNIGVLLFIVSEIFFFVSIFWAYFHSALSPTVELGSQWPAPGIEPLNAFEIPLLNTVLLLTSASSLTYAHHALIKGDRRSCLIGFIVTLVLAVTFTGFQALEYIEAPFT
;
A
#
# COMPACT_ATOMS: atom_id res chain seq x y z
N GLY A 1 10.56 21.39 -8.95
CA GLY A 1 10.10 20.79 -7.68
C GLY A 1 9.54 19.41 -7.94
N PHE A 2 8.21 19.27 -8.03
CA PHE A 2 7.57 17.96 -8.20
C PHE A 2 7.95 17.24 -9.50
N MET A 3 7.84 17.91 -10.65
CA MET A 3 8.18 17.32 -11.96
C MET A 3 9.63 16.85 -12.04
N SER A 4 10.56 17.62 -11.44
CA SER A 4 11.97 17.23 -11.37
C SER A 4 12.18 16.00 -10.48
N THR A 5 11.49 15.89 -9.35
CA THR A 5 11.56 14.72 -8.47
C THR A 5 11.03 13.46 -9.16
N VAL A 6 9.85 13.55 -9.81
CA VAL A 6 9.29 12.43 -10.58
C VAL A 6 10.22 12.02 -11.72
N GLY A 7 10.81 12.99 -12.41
CA GLY A 7 11.78 12.74 -13.49
C GLY A 7 13.02 12.00 -12.98
N VAL A 8 13.63 12.46 -11.89
CA VAL A 8 14.82 11.81 -11.30
C VAL A 8 14.51 10.39 -10.87
N ILE A 9 13.40 10.15 -10.17
CA ILE A 9 13.00 8.81 -9.72
C ILE A 9 12.78 7.88 -10.92
N SER A 10 12.11 8.37 -11.97
CA SER A 10 11.82 7.58 -13.16
C SER A 10 13.09 7.19 -13.92
N LEU A 11 14.03 8.13 -14.08
CA LEU A 11 15.31 7.88 -14.73
C LEU A 11 16.19 6.94 -13.90
N TRP A 12 16.19 7.10 -12.58
CA TRP A 12 16.94 6.22 -11.68
C TRP A 12 16.44 4.77 -11.75
N PHE A 13 15.12 4.53 -11.68
CA PHE A 13 14.58 3.18 -11.81
C PHE A 13 14.81 2.57 -13.19
N ARG A 14 14.80 3.37 -14.25
CA ARG A 14 15.19 2.92 -15.59
C ARG A 14 16.62 2.39 -15.58
N ASP A 15 17.55 3.14 -15.00
CA ASP A 15 18.98 2.80 -14.99
C ASP A 15 19.23 1.54 -14.15
N VAL A 16 18.65 1.44 -12.95
CA VAL A 16 18.72 0.22 -12.11
C VAL A 16 18.15 -1.01 -12.83
N SER A 17 17.03 -0.84 -13.55
CA SER A 17 16.43 -1.94 -14.33
C SER A 17 17.32 -2.38 -15.49
N ALA A 18 17.98 -1.43 -16.17
CA ALA A 18 18.90 -1.72 -17.26
C ALA A 18 20.19 -2.41 -16.74
N GLU A 19 20.73 -1.95 -15.61
CA GLU A 19 21.89 -2.58 -14.95
C GLU A 19 21.61 -4.05 -14.58
N GLY A 20 20.41 -4.33 -14.08
CA GLY A 20 19.97 -5.69 -13.73
C GLY A 20 19.68 -6.58 -14.93
N ALA A 21 18.86 -6.11 -15.88
CA ALA A 21 18.35 -6.93 -16.98
C ALA A 21 19.33 -7.05 -18.17
N LEU A 22 20.11 -6.00 -18.44
CA LEU A 22 21.00 -5.92 -19.61
C LEU A 22 22.48 -5.91 -19.21
N GLY A 23 22.83 -5.28 -18.08
CA GLY A 23 24.21 -5.11 -17.62
C GLY A 23 24.80 -6.31 -16.87
N GLY A 24 23.97 -7.20 -16.33
CA GLY A 24 24.42 -8.39 -15.59
C GLY A 24 25.08 -8.08 -14.25
N TYR A 25 24.95 -6.86 -13.73
CA TYR A 25 25.63 -6.40 -12.50
C TYR A 25 24.98 -6.90 -11.20
N HIS A 26 23.75 -7.44 -11.28
CA HIS A 26 23.03 -7.99 -10.12
C HIS A 26 23.50 -9.41 -9.80
N THR A 27 24.72 -9.53 -9.26
CA THR A 27 25.23 -10.80 -8.70
C THR A 27 24.36 -11.27 -7.53
N PHE A 28 24.53 -12.52 -7.10
CA PHE A 28 23.75 -13.07 -5.98
C PHE A 28 23.88 -12.23 -4.70
N ASP A 29 25.09 -11.74 -4.39
CA ASP A 29 25.32 -10.88 -3.22
C ASP A 29 24.61 -9.53 -3.33
N VAL A 30 24.57 -8.95 -4.53
CA VAL A 30 23.84 -7.70 -4.82
C VAL A 30 22.34 -7.91 -4.71
N GLN A 31 21.79 -9.00 -5.27
CA GLN A 31 20.36 -9.30 -5.12
C GLN A 31 19.98 -9.52 -3.66
N ARG A 32 20.84 -10.21 -2.90
CA ARG A 32 20.65 -10.39 -1.45
C ARG A 32 20.66 -9.06 -0.70
N SER A 33 21.57 -8.15 -1.03
CA SER A 33 21.62 -6.83 -0.39
C SER A 33 20.40 -5.98 -0.74
N LEU A 34 19.93 -6.01 -1.99
CA LEU A 34 18.69 -5.35 -2.42
C LEU A 34 17.47 -5.88 -1.66
N ASN A 35 17.36 -7.21 -1.50
CA ASN A 35 16.27 -7.82 -0.73
C ASN A 35 16.30 -7.40 0.74
N ILE A 36 17.47 -7.35 1.36
CA ILE A 36 17.64 -6.85 2.74
C ILE A 36 17.27 -5.36 2.80
N GLY A 37 17.68 -4.56 1.81
CA GLY A 37 17.35 -3.14 1.72
C GLY A 37 15.83 -2.90 1.67
N VAL A 38 15.11 -3.64 0.82
CA VAL A 38 13.64 -3.55 0.73
C VAL A 38 12.98 -4.01 2.04
N LEU A 39 13.49 -5.07 2.67
CA LEU A 39 12.97 -5.50 3.98
C LEU A 39 13.14 -4.41 5.05
N LEU A 40 14.33 -3.82 5.15
CA LEU A 40 14.61 -2.74 6.11
C LEU A 40 13.75 -1.50 5.82
N PHE A 41 13.54 -1.16 4.55
CA PHE A 41 12.64 -0.08 4.15
C PHE A 41 11.19 -0.35 4.57
N ILE A 42 10.68 -1.57 4.36
CA ILE A 42 9.33 -1.95 4.83
C ILE A 42 9.25 -1.88 6.36
N VAL A 43 10.30 -2.33 7.07
CA VAL A 43 10.36 -2.22 8.54
C VAL A 43 10.29 -0.76 8.99
N SER A 44 11.00 0.16 8.33
CA SER A 44 10.90 1.59 8.68
C SER A 44 9.48 2.14 8.44
N GLU A 45 8.80 1.73 7.38
CA GLU A 45 7.41 2.14 7.12
C GLU A 45 6.45 1.57 8.18
N ILE A 46 6.67 0.35 8.66
CA ILE A 46 5.88 -0.22 9.78
C ILE A 46 6.02 0.67 11.02
N PHE A 47 7.22 1.09 11.39
CA PHE A 47 7.42 1.99 12.54
C PHE A 47 6.80 3.37 12.33
N PHE A 48 6.82 3.88 11.09
CA PHE A 48 6.09 5.08 10.74
C PHE A 48 4.58 4.92 11.00
N PHE A 49 3.95 3.83 10.56
CA PHE A 49 2.54 3.56 10.85
C PHE A 49 2.27 3.32 12.35
N VAL A 50 3.19 2.66 13.08
CA VAL A 50 3.07 2.50 14.55
C VAL A 50 2.95 3.86 15.24
N SER A 51 3.65 4.90 14.78
CA SER A 51 3.53 6.24 15.34
C SER A 51 2.14 6.86 15.14
N ILE A 52 1.50 6.62 13.99
CA ILE A 52 0.15 7.08 13.68
C ILE A 52 -0.86 6.32 14.55
N PHE A 53 -0.73 5.00 14.67
CA PHE A 53 -1.57 4.20 15.56
C PHE A 53 -1.41 4.61 17.02
N TRP A 54 -0.18 4.91 17.45
CA TRP A 54 0.08 5.42 18.80
C TRP A 54 -0.68 6.72 19.05
N ALA A 55 -0.62 7.68 18.13
CA ALA A 55 -1.38 8.93 18.23
C ALA A 55 -2.90 8.65 18.32
N TYR A 56 -3.43 7.78 17.46
CA TYR A 56 -4.83 7.37 17.50
C TYR A 56 -5.23 6.77 18.85
N PHE A 57 -4.49 5.77 19.35
CA PHE A 57 -4.83 5.11 20.61
C PHE A 57 -4.67 6.04 21.82
N HIS A 58 -3.66 6.91 21.82
CA HIS A 58 -3.50 7.91 22.87
C HIS A 58 -4.74 8.81 22.98
N SER A 59 -5.22 9.33 21.85
CA SER A 59 -6.41 10.19 21.81
C SER A 59 -7.71 9.42 22.07
N ALA A 60 -7.86 8.19 21.57
CA ALA A 60 -9.09 7.42 21.70
C ALA A 60 -9.28 6.77 23.07
N LEU A 61 -8.20 6.33 23.73
CA LEU A 61 -8.27 5.66 25.05
C LEU A 61 -8.31 6.64 26.23
N SER A 62 -7.86 7.88 26.03
CA SER A 62 -7.91 8.95 27.04
C SER A 62 -8.39 10.26 26.41
N PRO A 63 -9.66 10.34 25.97
CA PRO A 63 -10.21 11.53 25.33
C PRO A 63 -10.19 12.72 26.30
N THR A 64 -9.79 13.88 25.81
CA THR A 64 -9.73 15.10 26.63
C THR A 64 -11.13 15.58 27.01
N VAL A 65 -11.22 16.37 28.08
CA VAL A 65 -12.50 16.95 28.54
C VAL A 65 -13.11 17.86 27.47
N GLU A 66 -12.28 18.49 26.64
CA GLU A 66 -12.69 19.33 25.51
C GLU A 66 -13.47 18.54 24.45
N LEU A 67 -13.17 17.24 24.30
CA LEU A 67 -13.88 16.31 23.41
C LEU A 67 -15.12 15.67 24.06
N GLY A 68 -15.50 16.12 25.26
CA GLY A 68 -16.63 15.55 26.02
C GLY A 68 -16.28 14.25 26.74
N SER A 69 -15.00 13.94 26.92
CA SER A 69 -14.51 12.73 27.61
C SER A 69 -15.04 11.41 27.02
N GLN A 70 -15.35 11.39 25.72
CA GLN A 70 -15.83 10.21 25.01
C GLN A 70 -15.18 10.09 23.61
N TRP A 71 -15.18 8.88 23.07
CA TRP A 71 -14.71 8.58 21.72
C TRP A 71 -15.74 7.72 20.98
N PRO A 72 -16.16 8.08 19.76
CA PRO A 72 -15.87 9.33 19.03
C PRO A 72 -16.39 10.58 19.76
N ALA A 73 -15.84 11.74 19.41
CA ALA A 73 -16.31 13.00 19.98
C ALA A 73 -17.79 13.26 19.60
N PRO A 74 -18.57 13.95 20.45
CA PRO A 74 -19.94 14.31 20.13
C PRO A 74 -20.04 15.06 18.78
N GLY A 75 -20.96 14.66 17.92
CA GLY A 75 -21.16 15.27 16.60
C GLY A 75 -20.31 14.67 15.47
N ILE A 76 -19.39 13.75 15.76
CA ILE A 76 -18.71 12.96 14.73
C ILE A 76 -19.51 11.69 14.46
N GLU A 77 -20.00 11.53 13.23
CA GLU A 77 -20.60 10.29 12.75
C GLU A 77 -19.54 9.43 12.07
N PRO A 78 -19.08 8.31 12.69
CA PRO A 78 -18.08 7.46 12.09
C PRO A 78 -18.67 6.70 10.89
N LEU A 79 -17.81 6.41 9.91
CA LEU A 79 -18.18 5.57 8.77
C LEU A 79 -18.57 4.16 9.21
N ASN A 80 -19.57 3.58 8.54
CA ASN A 80 -20.00 2.22 8.81
C ASN A 80 -18.94 1.22 8.29
N ALA A 81 -18.32 0.49 9.21
CA ALA A 81 -17.27 -0.48 8.89
C ALA A 81 -17.74 -1.62 7.96
N PHE A 82 -19.04 -1.91 7.88
CA PHE A 82 -19.59 -3.02 7.07
C PHE A 82 -19.96 -2.63 5.63
N GLU A 83 -19.77 -1.37 5.25
CA GLU A 83 -20.08 -0.87 3.92
C GLU A 83 -18.81 -0.82 3.05
N ILE A 84 -18.43 0.37 2.58
CA ILE A 84 -17.25 0.59 1.73
C ILE A 84 -15.95 0.10 2.41
N PRO A 85 -15.71 0.31 3.73
CA PRO A 85 -14.50 -0.21 4.38
C PRO A 85 -14.35 -1.73 4.30
N LEU A 86 -15.45 -2.48 4.48
CA LEU A 86 -15.44 -3.94 4.35
C LEU A 86 -15.17 -4.37 2.91
N LEU A 87 -15.81 -3.72 1.95
CA LEU A 87 -15.55 -3.96 0.52
C LEU A 87 -14.07 -3.74 0.18
N ASN A 88 -13.49 -2.64 0.65
CA ASN A 88 -12.08 -2.32 0.47
C ASN A 88 -11.15 -3.36 1.10
N THR A 89 -11.52 -3.94 2.24
CA THR A 89 -10.79 -5.05 2.85
C THR A 89 -10.81 -6.30 1.94
N VAL A 90 -11.98 -6.64 1.38
CA VAL A 90 -12.11 -7.76 0.44
C VAL A 90 -11.30 -7.52 -0.83
N LEU A 91 -11.29 -6.30 -1.37
CA LEU A 91 -10.49 -5.92 -2.54
C LEU A 91 -8.98 -6.10 -2.29
N LEU A 92 -8.49 -5.68 -1.12
CA LEU A 92 -7.08 -5.89 -0.75
C LEU A 92 -6.73 -7.38 -0.61
N LEU A 93 -7.56 -8.17 0.07
CA LEU A 93 -7.31 -9.61 0.25
C LEU A 93 -7.36 -10.37 -1.08
N THR A 94 -8.31 -10.05 -1.95
CA THR A 94 -8.44 -10.69 -3.27
C THR A 94 -7.30 -10.31 -4.20
N SER A 95 -6.83 -9.06 -4.17
CA SER A 95 -5.67 -8.63 -4.96
C SER A 95 -4.35 -9.27 -4.51
N ALA A 96 -4.17 -9.51 -3.21
CA ALA A 96 -3.05 -10.28 -2.68
C ALA A 96 -3.06 -11.74 -3.16
N SER A 97 -4.25 -12.35 -3.22
CA SER A 97 -4.44 -13.69 -3.78
C SER A 97 -4.08 -13.76 -5.27
N SER A 98 -4.58 -12.82 -6.09
CA SER A 98 -4.26 -12.79 -7.52
C SER A 98 -2.78 -12.52 -7.81
N LEU A 99 -2.12 -11.72 -6.98
CA LEU A 99 -0.67 -11.49 -7.09
C LEU A 99 0.12 -12.76 -6.73
N THR A 100 -0.31 -13.49 -5.70
CA THR A 100 0.30 -14.77 -5.32
C THR A 100 0.16 -15.80 -6.46
N TYR A 101 -1.00 -15.83 -7.12
CA TYR A 101 -1.20 -16.63 -8.33
C TYR A 101 -0.24 -16.22 -9.46
N ALA A 102 -0.12 -14.91 -9.73
CA ALA A 102 0.80 -14.39 -10.75
C ALA A 102 2.26 -14.80 -10.47
N HIS A 103 2.69 -14.72 -9.20
CA HIS A 103 4.03 -15.11 -8.78
C HIS A 103 4.30 -16.61 -9.02
N HIS A 104 3.35 -17.49 -8.69
CA HIS A 104 3.51 -18.92 -8.96
C HIS A 104 3.50 -19.24 -10.46
N ALA A 105 2.72 -18.51 -11.26
CA ALA A 105 2.75 -18.63 -12.72
C ALA A 105 4.10 -18.19 -13.31
N LEU A 106 4.70 -17.13 -12.76
CA LEU A 106 6.04 -16.66 -13.15
C LEU A 106 7.11 -17.74 -12.89
N ILE A 107 7.09 -18.36 -11.70
CA ILE A 107 8.03 -19.45 -11.35
C ILE A 107 7.86 -20.66 -12.29
N LYS A 108 6.63 -20.97 -12.72
CA LYS A 108 6.33 -22.05 -13.67
C LYS A 108 6.62 -21.70 -15.13
N GLY A 109 7.02 -20.46 -15.42
CA GLY A 109 7.24 -19.98 -16.80
C GLY A 109 5.96 -19.72 -17.61
N ASP A 110 4.78 -19.74 -16.97
CA ASP A 110 3.51 -19.45 -17.65
C ASP A 110 3.28 -17.93 -17.73
N ARG A 111 3.77 -17.35 -18.83
CA ARG A 111 3.65 -15.91 -19.10
C ARG A 111 2.19 -15.44 -19.16
N ARG A 112 1.29 -16.23 -19.75
CA ARG A 112 -0.11 -15.80 -19.94
C ARG A 112 -0.81 -15.68 -18.60
N SER A 113 -0.71 -16.70 -17.77
CA SER A 113 -1.32 -16.71 -16.44
C SER A 113 -0.69 -15.67 -15.51
N CYS A 114 0.63 -15.46 -15.59
CA CYS A 114 1.32 -14.40 -14.86
C CYS A 114 0.76 -13.01 -15.20
N LEU A 115 0.62 -12.70 -16.49
CA LEU A 115 0.09 -11.41 -16.94
C LEU A 115 -1.37 -11.21 -16.53
N ILE A 116 -2.20 -12.26 -16.64
CA ILE A 116 -3.60 -12.20 -16.21
C ILE A 116 -3.69 -11.90 -14.72
N GLY A 117 -2.97 -12.65 -13.88
CA GLY A 117 -2.97 -12.43 -12.43
C GLY A 117 -2.52 -11.02 -12.05
N PHE A 118 -1.46 -10.51 -12.70
CA PHE A 118 -0.95 -9.17 -12.47
C PHE A 118 -1.95 -8.07 -12.88
N ILE A 119 -2.60 -8.21 -14.05
CA ILE A 119 -3.62 -7.26 -14.51
C ILE A 119 -4.82 -7.24 -13.56
N VAL A 120 -5.27 -8.42 -13.10
CA VAL A 120 -6.36 -8.52 -12.11
C VAL A 120 -5.99 -7.79 -10.82
N THR A 121 -4.77 -8.01 -10.30
CA THR A 121 -4.28 -7.28 -9.12
C THR A 121 -4.32 -5.76 -9.32
N LEU A 122 -3.85 -5.27 -10.48
CA LEU A 122 -3.84 -3.83 -10.78
C LEU A 122 -5.25 -3.24 -10.86
N VAL A 123 -6.19 -3.93 -11.51
CA VAL A 123 -7.60 -3.50 -11.59
C VAL A 123 -8.24 -3.42 -10.21
N LEU A 124 -8.01 -4.42 -9.35
CA LEU A 124 -8.52 -4.43 -7.98
C LEU A 124 -7.92 -3.28 -7.15
N ALA A 125 -6.61 -3.00 -7.30
CA ALA A 125 -5.94 -1.90 -6.61
C ALA A 125 -6.48 -0.52 -7.04
N VAL A 126 -6.68 -0.29 -8.35
CA VAL A 126 -7.29 0.95 -8.85
C VAL A 126 -8.72 1.10 -8.36
N THR A 127 -9.48 0.00 -8.33
CA THR A 127 -10.85 -0.01 -7.81
C THR A 127 -10.90 0.36 -6.33
N PHE A 128 -9.98 -0.20 -5.52
CA PHE A 128 -9.81 0.17 -4.11
C PHE A 128 -9.51 1.66 -3.94
N THR A 129 -8.56 2.22 -4.71
CA THR A 129 -8.23 3.65 -4.63
C THR A 129 -9.42 4.54 -5.03
N GLY A 130 -10.21 4.11 -6.03
CA GLY A 130 -11.44 4.80 -6.41
C GLY A 130 -12.48 4.82 -5.29
N PHE A 131 -12.73 3.68 -4.64
CA PHE A 131 -13.65 3.62 -3.51
C PHE A 131 -13.15 4.41 -2.29
N GLN A 132 -11.84 4.41 -2.01
CA GLN A 132 -11.28 5.21 -0.94
C GLN A 132 -11.45 6.72 -1.21
N ALA A 133 -11.30 7.16 -2.46
CA ALA A 133 -11.54 8.54 -2.84
C ALA A 133 -13.03 8.93 -2.69
N LEU A 134 -13.95 8.04 -3.06
CA LEU A 134 -15.38 8.25 -2.83
C LEU A 134 -15.71 8.36 -1.34
N GLU A 135 -15.16 7.47 -0.52
CA GLU A 135 -15.33 7.50 0.94
C GLU A 135 -14.84 8.83 1.54
N TYR A 136 -13.74 9.38 1.03
CA TYR A 136 -13.23 10.69 1.48
C TYR A 136 -14.08 11.88 1.04
N ILE A 137 -14.77 11.79 -0.10
CA ILE A 137 -15.66 12.85 -0.57
C ILE A 137 -16.97 12.85 0.22
N GLU A 138 -17.48 11.66 0.58
CA GLU A 138 -18.75 11.49 1.29
C GLU A 138 -18.62 11.54 2.83
N ALA A 139 -17.39 11.59 3.36
CA ALA A 139 -17.17 11.59 4.81
C ALA A 139 -17.83 12.82 5.47
N PRO A 140 -18.65 12.62 6.53
CA PRO A 140 -19.40 13.71 7.16
C PRO A 140 -18.55 14.57 8.11
N PHE A 141 -17.28 14.22 8.30
CA PHE A 141 -16.33 14.88 9.20
C PHE A 141 -15.13 15.46 8.44
N THR A 142 -14.69 16.63 8.88
CA THR A 142 -13.49 17.35 8.37
C THR A 142 -12.56 17.71 9.50
#